data_AF-A0A7S0WC59-F1
#
_entry.id   AF-A0A7S0WC59-F1
#
_cell.length_a   1.000
_cell.length_b   1.000
_cell.length_c   1.000
_cell.angle_alpha   90.00
_cell.angle_beta   90.00
_cell.angle_gamma   90.00
#
_symmetry.space_group_name_H-M   'P 1'
#
loop_
_entity.id
_entity.type
_entity.pdbx_description
1 polymer ?
#
loop_
_entity_poly.entity_id
_entity_poly.type
_entity_poly.pdbx_seq_one_letter_code
_entity_poly.pdbx_strand_id
1 'polypeptide(L)'
;AMPPLQSLQSEIIFSSQVRNLLFRSFSVSWYLGTKLLISLLGFFNSPFFFPFYLLDYFCASVGHMVLQAVVVGGPNLLRSFILSMIVIVCFGFNSYAFFSQSVNINQHLCHSPFQCVVKHVLDSLTGDLTTVLGDDFGNFANPAVAPYADLWHSFRSFTVF
;
A
#
# COMPACT_ATOMS: atom_id res chain seq x y z
N ALA A 1 28.76 23.07 -47.32
CA ALA A 1 27.36 23.53 -47.43
C ALA A 1 26.60 22.97 -46.24
N MET A 2 26.14 23.81 -45.32
CA MET A 2 25.30 23.38 -44.19
C MET A 2 23.87 23.17 -44.69
N PRO A 3 23.22 22.04 -44.36
CA PRO A 3 21.81 21.84 -44.69
C PRO A 3 20.94 22.84 -43.91
N PRO A 4 19.83 23.32 -44.48
CA PRO A 4 18.97 24.30 -43.83
C PRO A 4 18.28 23.69 -42.60
N LEU A 5 18.32 24.41 -41.48
CA LEU A 5 17.79 24.01 -40.16
C LEU A 5 16.33 23.47 -40.19
N GLN A 6 15.55 23.88 -41.19
CA GLN A 6 14.15 23.48 -41.36
C GLN A 6 13.97 21.99 -41.71
N SER A 7 14.96 21.34 -42.36
CA SER A 7 14.83 19.92 -42.72
C SER A 7 15.02 18.99 -41.52
N LEU A 8 15.78 19.42 -40.50
CA LEU A 8 16.01 18.64 -39.29
C LEU A 8 14.78 18.63 -38.36
N GLN A 9 14.03 19.73 -38.34
CA GLN A 9 12.87 19.87 -37.45
C GLN A 9 11.69 19.00 -37.90
N SER A 10 11.49 18.81 -39.21
CA SER A 10 10.43 17.96 -39.76
C SER A 10 10.68 16.47 -39.50
N GLU A 11 11.93 16.02 -39.57
CA GLU A 11 12.30 14.62 -39.28
C GLU A 11 12.07 14.25 -37.80
N ILE A 12 12.38 15.16 -36.87
CA ILE A 12 12.16 14.94 -35.43
C ILE A 12 10.67 14.83 -35.11
N ILE A 13 9.84 15.70 -35.69
CA ILE A 13 8.37 15.68 -35.50
C ILE A 13 7.78 14.38 -36.06
N PHE A 14 8.22 13.97 -37.25
CA PHE A 14 7.74 12.75 -37.90
C PHE A 14 8.09 11.49 -37.09
N SER A 15 9.34 11.36 -36.64
CA SER A 15 9.78 10.23 -35.81
C SER A 15 9.00 10.14 -34.49
N SER A 16 8.71 11.28 -33.84
CA SER A 16 7.91 11.31 -32.62
C SER A 16 6.45 10.90 -32.84
N GLN A 17 5.83 11.36 -33.95
CA GLN A 17 4.46 11.01 -34.32
C GLN A 17 4.31 9.50 -34.59
N VAL A 18 5.21 8.93 -35.38
CA VAL A 18 5.21 7.49 -35.72
C VAL A 18 5.38 6.63 -34.47
N ARG A 19 6.28 7.02 -33.57
CA ARG A 19 6.48 6.32 -32.29
C ARG A 19 5.20 6.34 -31.45
N ASN A 20 4.53 7.48 -31.32
CA ASN A 20 3.28 7.59 -30.56
C ASN A 20 2.14 6.76 -31.17
N LEU A 21 2.04 6.71 -32.50
CA LEU A 21 1.07 5.87 -33.20
C LEU A 21 1.32 4.37 -32.96
N LEU A 22 2.59 3.93 -33.02
CA LEU A 22 2.97 2.55 -32.73
C LEU A 22 2.65 2.17 -31.28
N PHE A 23 2.99 3.01 -30.31
CA PHE A 23 2.63 2.78 -28.91
C PHE A 23 1.12 2.70 -28.69
N ARG A 24 0.35 3.55 -29.38
CA ARG A 24 -1.11 3.53 -29.32
C ARG A 24 -1.69 2.24 -29.87
N SER A 25 -1.22 1.80 -31.05
CA SER A 25 -1.69 0.56 -31.68
C SER A 25 -1.36 -0.68 -30.84
N PHE A 26 -0.15 -0.73 -30.28
CA PHE A 26 0.27 -1.80 -29.38
C PHE A 26 -0.57 -1.82 -28.10
N SER A 27 -0.82 -0.66 -27.51
CA SER A 27 -1.66 -0.53 -26.30
C SER A 27 -3.09 -1.02 -26.54
N VAL A 28 -3.70 -0.66 -27.67
CA VAL A 28 -5.06 -1.12 -28.04
C VAL A 28 -5.09 -2.63 -28.26
N SER A 29 -4.12 -3.16 -29.00
CA SER A 29 -4.02 -4.60 -29.27
C SER A 29 -3.86 -5.42 -27.98
N TRP A 30 -2.98 -4.94 -27.09
CA TRP A 30 -2.76 -5.56 -25.78
C TRP A 30 -4.04 -5.57 -24.95
N TYR A 31 -4.73 -4.44 -24.88
CA TYR A 31 -5.98 -4.30 -24.13
C TYR A 31 -7.12 -5.18 -24.67
N LEU A 32 -7.26 -5.30 -25.99
CA LEU A 32 -8.23 -6.22 -26.59
C LEU A 32 -7.86 -7.68 -26.32
N GLY A 33 -6.56 -8.01 -26.37
CA GLY A 33 -6.05 -9.34 -26.04
C GLY A 33 -6.36 -9.75 -24.60
N THR A 34 -6.14 -8.85 -23.63
CA THR A 34 -6.46 -9.14 -22.22
C THR A 34 -7.94 -9.32 -21.98
N LYS A 35 -8.82 -8.53 -22.63
CA LYS A 35 -10.27 -8.75 -22.57
C LYS A 35 -10.69 -10.10 -23.10
N LEU A 36 -10.15 -10.51 -24.25
CA LEU A 36 -10.45 -11.81 -24.84
C LEU A 36 -9.98 -12.93 -23.92
N LEU A 37 -8.79 -12.81 -23.36
CA LEU A 37 -8.24 -13.77 -22.40
C LEU A 37 -9.14 -13.90 -21.16
N ILE A 38 -9.55 -12.77 -20.55
CA ILE A 38 -10.46 -12.75 -19.40
C ILE A 38 -11.82 -13.39 -19.75
N SER A 39 -12.34 -13.13 -20.96
CA SER A 39 -13.55 -13.80 -21.48
C SER A 39 -13.43 -15.31 -21.46
N LEU A 40 -12.34 -15.82 -22.04
CA LEU A 40 -12.09 -17.26 -22.13
C LEU A 40 -11.89 -17.87 -20.74
N LEU A 41 -11.15 -17.20 -19.84
CA LEU A 41 -11.01 -17.67 -18.46
C LEU A 41 -12.36 -17.72 -17.73
N GLY A 42 -13.22 -16.73 -17.93
CA GLY A 42 -14.56 -16.71 -17.35
C GLY A 42 -15.45 -17.84 -17.88
N PHE A 43 -15.31 -18.18 -19.15
CA PHE A 43 -16.04 -19.28 -19.77
C PHE A 43 -15.59 -20.66 -19.26
N PHE A 44 -14.27 -20.88 -19.11
CA PHE A 44 -13.74 -22.21 -18.77
C PHE A 44 -13.62 -22.47 -17.27
N ASN A 45 -13.25 -21.47 -16.46
CA ASN A 45 -12.90 -21.69 -15.06
C ASN A 45 -14.02 -21.34 -14.09
N SER A 46 -14.54 -20.10 -14.14
CA SER A 46 -15.45 -19.61 -13.10
C SER A 46 -16.11 -18.27 -13.44
N PRO A 47 -17.35 -18.01 -12.98
CA PRO A 47 -17.98 -16.69 -13.07
C PRO A 47 -17.25 -15.59 -12.27
N PHE A 48 -16.24 -15.91 -11.44
CA PHE A 48 -15.43 -14.91 -10.74
C PHE A 48 -14.65 -13.96 -11.68
N PHE A 49 -14.56 -14.24 -12.98
CA PHE A 49 -13.92 -13.34 -13.93
C PHE A 49 -14.84 -12.23 -14.47
N PHE A 50 -16.17 -12.32 -14.30
CA PHE A 50 -17.11 -11.29 -14.75
C PHE A 50 -16.89 -9.91 -14.11
N PRO A 51 -16.53 -9.76 -12.83
CA PRO A 51 -16.23 -8.46 -12.23
C PRO A 51 -15.09 -7.70 -12.94
N PHE A 52 -14.15 -8.38 -13.58
CA PHE A 52 -13.10 -7.69 -14.35
C PHE A 52 -13.65 -6.99 -15.59
N TYR A 53 -14.79 -7.42 -16.12
CA TYR A 53 -15.49 -6.66 -17.18
C TYR A 53 -16.08 -5.36 -16.66
N LEU A 54 -16.45 -5.26 -15.38
CA LEU A 54 -16.91 -3.99 -14.80
C LEU A 54 -15.79 -2.95 -14.78
N LEU A 55 -14.52 -3.35 -14.80
CA LEU A 55 -13.41 -2.40 -14.91
C LEU A 55 -13.41 -1.66 -16.26
N ASP A 56 -14.02 -2.23 -17.30
CA ASP A 56 -14.20 -1.58 -18.60
C ASP A 56 -15.06 -0.31 -18.50
N TYR A 57 -15.95 -0.24 -17.49
CA TYR A 57 -16.76 0.94 -17.24
C TYR A 57 -15.90 2.19 -16.98
N PHE A 58 -14.70 2.03 -16.40
CA PHE A 58 -13.78 3.13 -16.17
C PHE A 58 -13.13 3.67 -17.45
N CYS A 59 -13.20 2.93 -18.57
CA CYS A 59 -12.75 3.40 -19.87
C CYS A 59 -13.78 4.28 -20.59
N ALA A 60 -15.04 4.29 -20.13
CA ALA A 60 -16.06 5.20 -20.66
C ALA A 60 -15.76 6.67 -20.27
N SER A 61 -16.32 7.63 -21.01
CA SER A 61 -16.07 9.07 -20.79
C SER A 61 -16.34 9.53 -19.35
N VAL A 62 -17.38 8.98 -18.72
CA VAL A 62 -17.75 9.27 -17.32
C VAL A 62 -16.76 8.64 -16.34
N GLY A 63 -16.37 7.38 -16.58
CA GLY A 63 -15.41 6.65 -15.75
C GLY A 63 -14.01 7.25 -15.81
N HIS A 64 -13.63 7.83 -16.95
CA HIS A 64 -12.33 8.47 -17.15
C HIS A 64 -12.13 9.67 -16.21
N MET A 65 -13.20 10.40 -15.86
CA MET A 65 -13.09 11.51 -14.90
C MET A 65 -12.68 11.03 -13.51
N VAL A 66 -13.26 9.92 -13.05
CA VAL A 66 -12.91 9.30 -11.76
C VAL A 66 -11.49 8.75 -11.80
N LEU A 67 -11.13 8.07 -12.88
CA LEU A 67 -9.80 7.50 -13.04
C LEU A 67 -8.72 8.59 -13.11
N GLN A 68 -9.00 9.72 -13.76
CA GLN A 68 -8.09 10.86 -13.80
C GLN A 68 -7.85 11.46 -12.40
N ALA A 69 -8.90 11.57 -11.57
CA ALA A 69 -8.74 12.01 -10.19
C ALA A 69 -7.82 11.06 -9.39
N VAL A 70 -7.97 9.75 -9.58
CA VAL A 70 -7.12 8.74 -8.94
C VAL A 70 -5.70 8.77 -9.48
N VAL A 71 -5.49 8.94 -10.79
CA VAL A 71 -4.14 9.00 -11.39
C VAL A 71 -3.38 10.24 -10.93
N VAL A 72 -4.06 11.39 -10.82
CA VAL A 72 -3.45 12.65 -10.38
C VAL A 72 -3.21 12.65 -8.87
N GLY A 73 -4.17 12.18 -8.06
CA GLY A 73 -4.07 12.16 -6.59
C GLY A 73 -3.32 10.96 -6.00
N GLY A 74 -3.30 9.84 -6.72
CA GLY A 74 -2.79 8.54 -6.27
C GLY A 74 -1.33 8.56 -5.80
N PRO A 75 -0.39 9.21 -6.51
CA PRO A 75 1.00 9.27 -6.06
C PRO A 75 1.19 9.93 -4.69
N ASN A 76 0.41 10.98 -4.39
CA ASN A 76 0.47 11.66 -3.09
C ASN A 76 -0.16 10.80 -1.99
N LEU A 77 -1.31 10.18 -2.27
CA LEU A 77 -1.95 9.24 -1.34
C LEU A 77 -1.04 8.06 -1.01
N LEU A 78 -0.35 7.51 -2.01
CA LEU A 78 0.58 6.39 -1.82
C LEU A 78 1.79 6.80 -0.97
N ARG A 79 2.32 8.01 -1.15
CA ARG A 79 3.38 8.55 -0.28
C ARG A 79 2.92 8.70 1.16
N SER A 80 1.75 9.28 1.39
CA SER A 80 1.16 9.41 2.74
C SER A 80 0.89 8.05 3.37
N PHE A 81 0.38 7.09 2.58
CA PHE A 81 0.17 5.71 3.03
C PHE A 81 1.48 5.03 3.44
N ILE A 82 2.54 5.15 2.65
CA ILE A 82 3.87 4.60 2.98
C ILE A 82 4.40 5.22 4.28
N LEU A 83 4.31 6.54 4.44
CA LEU A 83 4.74 7.21 5.67
C LEU A 83 3.96 6.72 6.90
N SER A 84 2.64 6.62 6.78
CA SER A 84 1.78 6.05 7.83
C SER A 84 2.19 4.61 8.17
N MET A 85 2.46 3.79 7.14
CA MET A 85 2.86 2.40 7.33
C MET A 85 4.20 2.27 8.04
N ILE A 86 5.18 3.13 7.73
CA ILE A 86 6.46 3.17 8.45
C ILE A 86 6.23 3.48 9.93
N VAL A 87 5.38 4.46 10.24
CA VAL A 87 5.04 4.83 11.62
C VAL A 87 4.41 3.64 12.36
N ILE A 88 3.43 2.96 11.76
CA ILE A 88 2.78 1.78 12.36
C ILE A 88 3.81 0.67 12.62
N VAL A 89 4.71 0.42 11.68
CA VAL A 89 5.77 -0.59 11.85
C VAL A 89 6.71 -0.22 12.99
N CYS A 90 7.15 1.04 13.07
CA CYS A 90 7.96 1.53 14.19
C CYS A 90 7.22 1.35 15.52
N PHE A 91 5.93 1.69 15.58
CA PHE A 91 5.11 1.46 16.78
C PHE A 91 5.01 -0.02 17.14
N GLY A 92 4.86 -0.93 16.16
CA GLY A 92 4.81 -2.37 16.43
C GLY A 92 6.11 -2.92 17.01
N PHE A 93 7.27 -2.46 16.52
CA PHE A 93 8.56 -2.84 17.12
C PHE A 93 8.75 -2.25 18.52
N ASN A 94 8.37 -0.99 18.73
CA ASN A 94 8.43 -0.37 20.07
C ASN A 94 7.49 -1.06 21.06
N SER A 95 6.27 -1.40 20.63
CA SER A 95 5.29 -2.14 21.42
C SER A 95 5.85 -3.48 21.88
N TYR A 96 6.49 -4.23 20.97
CA TYR A 96 7.17 -5.47 21.33
C TYR A 96 8.36 -5.24 22.28
N ALA A 97 9.19 -4.22 22.05
CA ALA A 97 10.38 -3.99 22.87
C ALA A 97 10.05 -3.60 24.32
N PHE A 98 9.06 -2.72 24.52
CA PHE A 98 8.72 -2.17 25.84
C PHE A 98 7.58 -2.91 26.54
N PHE A 99 6.63 -3.47 25.79
CA PHE A 99 5.41 -4.09 26.35
C PHE A 99 5.29 -5.59 26.04
N SER A 100 6.41 -6.27 25.75
CA SER A 100 6.42 -7.71 25.43
C SER A 100 5.67 -8.56 26.46
N GLN A 101 5.75 -8.22 27.75
CA GLN A 101 5.06 -8.97 28.81
C GLN A 101 3.54 -8.79 28.75
N SER A 102 3.06 -7.55 28.68
CA SER A 102 1.62 -7.24 28.63
C SER A 102 0.94 -7.80 27.37
N VAL A 103 1.61 -7.68 26.22
CA VAL A 103 1.08 -8.16 24.94
C VAL A 103 1.03 -9.69 24.89
N ASN A 104 2.01 -10.37 25.49
CA ASN A 104 2.05 -11.84 25.50
C ASN A 104 0.99 -12.45 26.43
N ILE A 105 0.65 -11.77 27.53
CA ILE A 105 -0.32 -12.25 28.53
C ILE A 105 -1.76 -12.12 28.02
N ASN A 106 -2.11 -11.00 27.39
CA ASN A 106 -3.52 -10.71 27.07
C ASN A 106 -4.01 -11.37 25.80
N GLN A 107 -3.13 -11.73 24.87
CA GLN A 107 -3.59 -12.16 23.55
C GLN A 107 -2.90 -13.38 22.96
N HIS A 108 -1.78 -13.91 23.51
CA HIS A 108 -1.02 -15.04 22.91
C HIS A 108 -0.70 -14.90 21.40
N LEU A 109 -0.94 -13.74 20.79
CA LEU A 109 -0.89 -13.53 19.34
C LEU A 109 0.44 -12.96 18.86
N CYS A 110 1.36 -12.63 19.79
CA CYS A 110 2.61 -11.94 19.47
C CYS A 110 3.81 -12.59 20.19
N HIS A 111 4.29 -13.71 19.66
CA HIS A 111 5.52 -14.36 20.17
C HIS A 111 6.79 -13.86 19.48
N SER A 112 6.66 -13.23 18.31
CA SER A 112 7.79 -12.65 17.57
C SER A 112 7.51 -11.18 17.23
N PRO A 113 8.56 -10.36 17.05
CA PRO A 113 8.40 -8.95 16.70
C PRO A 113 7.65 -8.78 15.36
N PHE A 114 7.85 -9.69 14.41
CA PHE A 114 7.14 -9.68 13.13
C PHE A 114 5.64 -9.93 13.29
N GLN A 115 5.22 -10.86 14.14
CA GLN A 115 3.81 -11.10 14.43
C GLN A 115 3.15 -9.87 15.05
N CYS A 116 3.85 -9.20 15.97
CA CYS A 116 3.36 -7.96 16.61
C CYS A 116 3.14 -6.83 15.60
N VAL A 117 4.11 -6.62 14.71
CA VAL A 117 4.00 -5.61 13.64
C VAL A 117 2.84 -5.93 12.69
N VAL A 118 2.69 -7.19 12.25
CA VAL A 118 1.60 -7.59 11.36
C VAL A 118 0.24 -7.38 12.02
N LYS A 119 0.12 -7.71 13.31
CA LYS A 119 -1.10 -7.47 14.07
C LYS A 119 -1.44 -5.99 14.18
N HIS A 120 -0.47 -5.15 14.53
CA HIS A 120 -0.64 -3.70 14.54
C HIS A 120 -1.10 -3.15 13.19
N VAL A 121 -0.58 -3.68 12.08
CA VAL A 121 -1.00 -3.29 10.72
C VAL A 121 -2.45 -3.68 10.46
N LEU A 122 -2.83 -4.92 10.75
CA LEU A 122 -4.19 -5.42 10.53
C LEU A 122 -5.22 -4.66 11.36
N ASP A 123 -4.91 -4.45 12.64
CA ASP A 123 -5.82 -3.77 13.58
C ASP A 123 -5.92 -2.26 13.25
N SER A 124 -4.83 -1.63 12.78
CA SER A 124 -4.85 -0.24 12.27
C SER A 124 -5.69 -0.07 11.01
N LEU A 125 -5.62 -1.04 10.08
CA LEU A 125 -6.41 -1.00 8.84
C LEU A 125 -7.89 -1.28 9.09
N THR A 126 -8.21 -2.06 10.12
CA THR A 126 -9.59 -2.34 10.54
C THR A 126 -10.20 -1.16 11.31
N GLY A 127 -9.37 -0.20 11.74
CA GLY A 127 -9.80 0.99 12.48
C GLY A 127 -10.02 0.75 13.97
N ASP A 128 -9.51 -0.37 14.50
CA ASP A 128 -9.69 -0.76 15.88
C ASP A 128 -8.35 -1.09 16.55
N LEU A 129 -7.68 -0.04 17.04
CA LEU A 129 -6.46 -0.18 17.84
C LEU A 129 -6.72 -0.60 19.29
N THR A 130 -7.98 -0.60 19.74
CA THR A 130 -8.32 -0.93 21.14
C THR A 130 -7.97 -2.37 21.47
N THR A 131 -7.93 -3.24 20.46
CA THR A 131 -7.53 -4.63 20.61
C THR A 131 -6.04 -4.78 20.91
N VAL A 132 -5.15 -3.94 20.36
CA VAL A 132 -3.69 -4.06 20.59
C VAL A 132 -3.24 -3.29 21.81
N LEU A 133 -3.85 -2.14 22.03
CA LEU A 133 -3.57 -1.32 23.20
C LEU A 133 -4.35 -1.83 24.44
N GLY A 134 -5.39 -2.64 24.25
CA GLY A 134 -6.32 -3.02 25.31
C GLY A 134 -7.31 -1.87 25.56
N ASP A 135 -8.58 -2.22 25.75
CA ASP A 135 -9.61 -1.30 26.25
C ASP A 135 -9.32 -0.84 27.70
N ASP A 136 -8.24 -1.40 28.29
CA ASP A 136 -7.69 -0.99 29.57
C ASP A 136 -7.28 0.49 29.60
N PHE A 137 -7.06 1.15 28.45
CA PHE A 137 -6.81 2.61 28.39
C PHE A 137 -8.05 3.48 28.63
N GLY A 138 -9.24 2.89 28.78
CA GLY A 138 -10.35 3.54 29.50
C GLY A 138 -9.98 3.91 30.94
N ASN A 139 -8.88 3.36 31.45
CA ASN A 139 -8.11 3.83 32.57
C ASN A 139 -6.65 4.04 32.15
N PHE A 140 -6.06 5.18 32.48
CA PHE A 140 -4.66 5.18 32.92
C PHE A 140 -4.60 4.33 34.20
N ALA A 141 -4.70 3.00 34.03
CA ALA A 141 -4.86 2.03 35.10
C ALA A 141 -3.65 2.19 36.00
N ASN A 142 -3.97 2.47 37.25
CA ASN A 142 -3.05 2.54 38.35
C ASN A 142 -2.62 1.10 38.71
N PRO A 143 -1.32 0.79 38.76
CA PRO A 143 -0.22 1.71 38.51
C PRO A 143 -0.07 1.95 37.02
N ALA A 144 0.03 3.23 36.65
CA ALA A 144 0.42 3.61 35.30
C ALA A 144 1.67 2.77 35.00
N VAL A 145 1.62 1.98 33.93
CA VAL A 145 2.82 1.36 33.38
C VAL A 145 3.63 2.53 32.85
N ALA A 146 4.29 3.23 33.77
CA ALA A 146 5.14 4.34 33.47
C ALA A 146 6.22 3.71 32.58
N PRO A 147 6.42 4.18 31.34
CA PRO A 147 7.47 3.64 30.48
C PRO A 147 8.83 3.63 31.21
N TYR A 148 9.01 4.52 32.20
CA TYR A 148 10.15 4.60 33.11
C TYR A 148 10.32 3.41 34.08
N ALA A 149 9.24 2.78 34.56
CA ALA A 149 9.32 1.66 35.49
C ALA A 149 9.93 0.42 34.81
N ASP A 150 9.48 0.12 33.58
CA ASP A 150 10.03 -0.98 32.78
C ASP A 150 11.36 -0.61 32.11
N LEU A 151 11.57 0.65 31.71
CA LEU A 151 12.89 1.13 31.22
C LEU A 151 13.99 0.91 32.26
N TRP A 152 13.70 1.14 33.54
CA TRP A 152 14.69 0.93 34.61
C TRP A 152 15.07 -0.55 34.77
N HIS A 153 14.09 -1.45 34.68
CA HIS A 153 14.34 -2.90 34.68
C HIS A 153 15.12 -3.35 33.45
N SER A 154 14.79 -2.83 32.27
CA SER A 154 15.46 -3.16 31.01
C SER A 154 16.88 -2.57 30.90
N PHE A 155 17.13 -1.39 31.50
CA PHE A 155 18.46 -0.79 31.57
C PHE A 155 19.38 -1.58 32.51
N ARG A 156 18.84 -2.06 33.65
CA ARG A 156 19.59 -2.94 34.58
C ARG A 156 20.06 -4.22 33.90
N SER A 157 19.25 -4.85 33.05
CA SER A 157 19.67 -6.05 32.33
C SER A 157 20.77 -5.81 31.30
N PHE A 158 20.94 -4.59 30.80
CA PHE A 158 22.03 -4.24 29.88
C PHE A 158 23.36 -3.95 30.58
N THR A 159 23.34 -3.51 31.84
CA THR A 159 24.54 -3.16 32.63
C THR A 159 25.20 -4.33 33.37
N VAL A 160 24.70 -5.56 33.22
CA VAL A 160 25.26 -6.77 33.89
C VAL A 160 26.10 -7.65 32.94
N PHE A 161 26.44 -7.13 31.75
CA PHE A 161 27.45 -7.71 30.87
C PHE A 161 28.75 -6.90 30.88
#